data_AF-A0A7C0U2S9-F1
#
_entry.id   AF-A0A7C0U2S9-F1
#
_cell.length_a   1.000
_cell.length_b   1.000
_cell.length_c   1.000
_cell.angle_alpha   90.00
_cell.angle_beta   90.00
_cell.angle_gamma   90.00
#
_symmetry.space_group_name_H-M   'P 1'
#
loop_
_entity.id
_entity.type
_entity.pdbx_description
1 polymer ?
#
loop_
_entity_poly.entity_id
_entity_poly.type
_entity_poly.pdbx_seq_one_letter_code
_entity_poly.pdbx_strand_id
1 'polypeptide(L)'
;MEKEILKIFLEVREKFGEIKEKVSLLKTYLELHVSSPGIAISLNEFEKIFGFRPKLIYRSKENIYGISVIYTIDDDITRGIIAHEFAEIVAKEKGIYNHETVDKICFEKGFGKELLLALENILPGRVERIFIDAEDLKNRIKRLKEKLK
;
A
#
# COMPACT_ATOMS: atom_id res chain seq x y z
N MET A 1 -11.76 12.28 -6.96
CA MET A 1 -11.34 10.97 -6.42
C MET A 1 -10.27 10.31 -7.29
N GLU A 2 -10.55 9.81 -8.50
CA GLU A 2 -9.53 9.15 -9.34
C GLU A 2 -8.32 10.05 -9.69
N LYS A 3 -8.55 11.35 -9.89
CA LYS A 3 -7.45 12.31 -10.12
C LYS A 3 -6.60 12.56 -8.87
N GLU A 4 -7.23 12.60 -7.69
CA GLU A 4 -6.53 12.83 -6.42
C GLU A 4 -5.69 11.62 -6.04
N ILE A 5 -6.26 10.42 -6.10
CA ILE A 5 -5.49 9.19 -5.84
C ILE A 5 -4.35 9.01 -6.83
N LEU A 6 -4.54 9.38 -8.11
CA LEU A 6 -3.46 9.38 -9.08
C LEU A 6 -2.35 10.35 -8.72
N LYS A 7 -2.70 11.58 -8.31
CA LYS A 7 -1.73 12.59 -7.87
C LYS A 7 -0.90 12.06 -6.69
N ILE A 8 -1.57 11.57 -5.63
CA ILE A 8 -0.90 11.01 -4.45
C ILE A 8 -0.03 9.81 -4.84
N PHE A 9 -0.53 8.92 -5.70
CA PHE A 9 0.22 7.77 -6.18
C PHE A 9 1.52 8.19 -6.87
N LEU A 10 1.47 9.19 -7.75
CA LEU A 10 2.66 9.68 -8.45
C LEU A 10 3.65 10.36 -7.49
N GLU A 11 3.17 11.11 -6.49
CA GLU A 11 4.00 11.70 -5.44
C GLU A 11 4.77 10.61 -4.66
N VAL A 12 4.06 9.58 -4.21
CA VAL A 12 4.66 8.46 -3.47
C VAL A 12 5.63 7.68 -4.35
N ARG A 13 5.23 7.35 -5.57
CA ARG A 13 6.01 6.60 -6.56
C ARG A 13 7.42 7.15 -6.73
N GLU A 14 7.59 8.47 -6.78
CA GLU A 14 8.91 9.08 -6.99
C GLU A 14 9.89 8.83 -5.83
N LYS A 15 9.42 8.51 -4.63
CA LYS A 15 10.28 8.11 -3.50
C LYS A 15 10.76 6.66 -3.61
N PHE A 16 10.11 5.83 -4.41
CA PHE A 16 10.43 4.41 -4.61
C PHE A 16 11.09 4.17 -5.97
N GLY A 17 12.17 4.91 -6.25
CA GLY A 17 12.89 4.90 -7.52
C GLY A 17 13.36 3.51 -8.00
N GLU A 18 13.62 2.59 -7.08
CA GLU A 18 14.04 1.22 -7.36
C GLU A 18 12.98 0.36 -8.06
N ILE A 19 11.68 0.69 -7.89
CA ILE A 19 10.57 -0.09 -8.45
C ILE A 19 9.58 0.78 -9.23
N LYS A 20 9.75 2.10 -9.28
CA LYS A 20 8.75 3.01 -9.88
C LYS A 20 8.36 2.67 -11.32
N GLU A 21 9.28 2.14 -12.12
CA GLU A 21 9.02 1.74 -13.51
C GLU A 21 8.29 0.38 -13.63
N LYS A 22 8.15 -0.36 -12.52
CA LYS A 22 7.46 -1.65 -12.43
C LYS A 22 6.01 -1.55 -11.96
N VAL A 23 5.64 -0.47 -11.27
CA VAL A 23 4.38 -0.37 -10.52
C VAL A 23 3.36 0.54 -11.20
N SER A 24 2.17 0.00 -11.45
CA SER A 24 1.03 0.71 -12.04
C SER A 24 -0.08 0.94 -11.02
N LEU A 25 -0.84 2.02 -11.19
CA LEU A 25 -2.04 2.26 -10.40
C LEU A 25 -3.23 1.59 -11.08
N LEU A 26 -3.87 0.67 -10.37
CA LEU A 26 -5.07 -0.01 -10.82
C LEU A 26 -6.30 0.85 -10.54
N LYS A 27 -7.38 0.62 -11.30
CA LYS A 27 -8.71 1.03 -10.84
C LYS A 27 -8.99 0.36 -9.51
N THR A 28 -9.76 1.01 -8.62
CA THR A 28 -10.18 0.37 -7.37
C THR A 28 -11.06 -0.84 -7.65
N TYR A 29 -10.62 -2.01 -7.20
CA TYR A 29 -11.36 -3.28 -7.23
C TYR A 29 -11.77 -3.65 -5.81
N LEU A 30 -13.06 -3.51 -5.47
CA LEU A 30 -13.53 -3.73 -4.10
C LEU A 30 -13.25 -5.16 -3.59
N GLU A 31 -13.23 -6.12 -4.50
CA GLU A 31 -12.92 -7.53 -4.26
C GLU A 31 -11.49 -7.75 -3.76
N LEU A 32 -10.53 -6.90 -4.17
CA LEU A 32 -9.18 -6.91 -3.61
C LEU A 32 -9.15 -6.39 -2.16
N HIS A 33 -10.07 -5.48 -1.83
CA HIS A 33 -10.04 -4.70 -0.60
C HIS A 33 -10.85 -5.27 0.55
N VAL A 34 -11.14 -6.57 0.51
CA VAL A 34 -11.88 -7.26 1.58
C VAL A 34 -11.09 -7.22 2.89
N SER A 35 -9.76 -7.27 2.83
CA SER A 35 -8.87 -7.34 4.02
C SER A 35 -8.03 -6.09 4.28
N SER A 36 -7.79 -5.24 3.27
CA SER A 36 -6.92 -4.06 3.41
C SER A 36 -7.39 -2.89 2.55
N PRO A 37 -7.25 -1.63 3.02
CA PRO A 37 -7.55 -0.45 2.23
C PRO A 37 -6.60 -0.25 1.03
N GLY A 38 -5.44 -0.93 1.01
CA GLY A 38 -4.49 -0.96 -0.11
C GLY A 38 -4.04 -2.39 -0.39
N ILE A 39 -3.79 -2.72 -1.66
CA ILE A 39 -3.26 -4.02 -2.07
C ILE A 39 -2.22 -3.85 -3.18
N ALA A 40 -1.00 -4.31 -2.92
CA ALA A 40 0.04 -4.59 -3.91
C ALA A 40 -0.04 -6.05 -4.40
N ILE A 41 -0.25 -6.22 -5.69
CA ILE A 41 -0.39 -7.52 -6.35
C ILE A 41 0.37 -7.56 -7.67
N SER A 42 0.91 -8.72 -8.06
CA SER A 42 1.46 -8.86 -9.42
C SER A 42 0.33 -8.89 -10.46
N LEU A 43 0.53 -8.27 -11.63
CA LEU A 43 -0.54 -8.24 -12.65
C LEU A 43 -0.92 -9.65 -13.15
N ASN A 44 0.06 -10.56 -13.18
CA ASN A 44 -0.17 -11.96 -13.52
C ASN A 44 -1.03 -12.69 -12.47
N GLU A 45 -0.80 -12.42 -11.18
CA GLU A 45 -1.60 -13.01 -10.11
C GLU A 45 -3.02 -12.46 -10.12
N PHE A 46 -3.19 -11.16 -10.36
CA PHE A 46 -4.51 -10.58 -10.57
C PHE A 46 -5.27 -11.31 -11.70
N GLU A 47 -4.63 -11.48 -12.87
CA GLU A 47 -5.25 -12.16 -14.01
C GLU A 47 -5.58 -13.63 -13.71
N LYS A 48 -4.74 -14.32 -12.93
CA LYS A 48 -5.01 -15.69 -12.45
C LYS A 48 -6.22 -15.78 -11.52
N ILE A 49 -6.38 -14.83 -10.61
CA ILE A 49 -7.47 -14.83 -9.61
C ILE A 49 -8.81 -14.48 -10.27
N PHE A 50 -8.81 -13.46 -11.13
CA PHE A 50 -10.06 -12.87 -11.64
C PHE A 50 -10.40 -13.30 -13.08
N GLY A 51 -9.47 -13.92 -13.81
CA GLY A 51 -9.67 -14.36 -15.20
C GLY A 51 -9.69 -13.22 -16.22
N PHE A 52 -9.30 -12.00 -15.83
CA PHE A 52 -9.21 -10.85 -16.73
C PHE A 52 -8.06 -9.93 -16.32
N ARG A 53 -7.59 -9.10 -17.27
CA ARG A 53 -6.55 -8.09 -17.00
C ARG A 53 -7.10 -6.86 -16.29
N PRO A 54 -6.39 -6.32 -15.29
CA PRO A 54 -6.86 -5.15 -14.58
C PRO A 54 -6.87 -3.91 -15.48
N LYS A 55 -7.86 -3.06 -15.27
CA LYS A 55 -7.95 -1.70 -15.81
C LYS A 55 -6.99 -0.82 -15.01
N LEU A 56 -6.14 -0.10 -15.74
CA LEU A 56 -5.13 0.77 -15.17
C LEU A 56 -5.62 2.23 -15.20
N ILE A 57 -5.44 2.95 -14.10
CA ILE A 57 -5.57 4.41 -14.05
C ILE A 57 -4.26 5.03 -14.56
N TYR A 58 -3.13 4.48 -14.13
CA TYR A 58 -1.80 4.86 -14.62
C TYR A 58 -1.00 3.61 -14.98
N ARG A 59 -0.28 3.71 -16.09
CA ARG A 59 0.51 2.62 -16.65
C ARG A 59 1.99 2.97 -16.60
N SER A 60 2.75 2.11 -15.92
CA SER A 60 4.21 2.17 -15.89
C SER A 60 4.82 1.52 -17.14
N LYS A 61 6.14 1.62 -17.33
CA LYS A 61 6.82 1.02 -18.51
C LYS A 61 6.84 -0.50 -18.45
N GLU A 62 7.26 -1.06 -17.33
CA GLU A 62 7.45 -2.52 -17.20
C GLU A 62 6.17 -3.25 -16.77
N ASN A 63 5.24 -2.58 -16.08
CA ASN A 63 3.92 -3.12 -15.67
C ASN A 63 3.98 -4.52 -15.02
N ILE A 64 4.83 -4.68 -14.00
CA ILE A 64 4.97 -5.96 -13.30
C ILE A 64 3.96 -6.05 -12.15
N TYR A 65 3.79 -4.95 -11.43
CA TYR A 65 2.93 -4.86 -10.25
C TYR A 65 1.81 -3.86 -10.44
N GLY A 66 0.71 -4.11 -9.75
CA GLY A 66 -0.41 -3.21 -9.61
C GLY A 66 -0.65 -2.87 -8.14
N ILE A 67 -0.93 -1.60 -7.88
CA ILE A 67 -1.45 -1.15 -6.59
C ILE A 67 -2.90 -0.72 -6.80
N SER A 68 -3.81 -1.31 -6.03
CA SER A 68 -5.19 -0.82 -5.88
C SER A 68 -5.31 -0.21 -4.49
N VAL A 69 -5.98 0.94 -4.36
CA VAL A 69 -6.19 1.63 -3.08
C VAL A 69 -7.60 2.20 -3.03
N ILE A 70 -8.21 2.14 -1.84
CA ILE A 70 -9.43 2.87 -1.51
C ILE A 70 -9.03 4.27 -1.08
N TYR A 71 -9.41 5.27 -1.88
CA TYR A 71 -9.18 6.67 -1.54
C TYR A 71 -9.92 7.04 -0.25
N THR A 72 -9.21 7.69 0.66
CA THR A 72 -9.81 8.32 1.84
C THR A 72 -9.80 9.83 1.65
N ILE A 73 -10.74 10.56 2.26
CA ILE A 73 -10.79 12.03 2.16
C ILE A 73 -9.57 12.71 2.80
N ASP A 74 -8.81 11.96 3.61
CA ASP A 74 -7.56 12.38 4.19
C ASP A 74 -6.41 11.90 3.29
N ASP A 75 -5.73 12.86 2.66
CA ASP A 75 -4.65 12.56 1.73
C ASP A 75 -3.42 11.96 2.44
N ASP A 76 -3.18 12.28 3.73
CA ASP A 76 -2.03 11.74 4.48
C ASP A 76 -2.25 10.27 4.84
N ILE A 77 -3.49 9.90 5.19
CA ILE A 77 -3.88 8.49 5.33
C ILE A 77 -3.70 7.75 4.00
N THR A 78 -4.16 8.35 2.90
CA THR A 78 -4.04 7.75 1.56
C THR A 78 -2.57 7.62 1.13
N ARG A 79 -1.71 8.62 1.41
CA ARG A 79 -0.25 8.54 1.21
C ARG A 79 0.35 7.38 1.99
N GLY A 80 -0.01 7.23 3.26
CA GLY A 80 0.49 6.16 4.12
C GLY A 80 0.15 4.78 3.59
N ILE A 81 -1.09 4.58 3.12
CA ILE A 81 -1.53 3.32 2.50
C ILE A 81 -0.73 3.05 1.22
N ILE A 82 -0.62 4.02 0.31
CA ILE A 82 0.12 3.82 -0.94
C ILE A 82 1.61 3.54 -0.66
N ALA A 83 2.21 4.27 0.27
CA ALA A 83 3.61 4.08 0.65
C ALA A 83 3.87 2.70 1.28
N HIS A 84 2.94 2.20 2.08
CA HIS A 84 2.95 0.83 2.57
C HIS A 84 2.97 -0.17 1.41
N GLU A 85 2.06 -0.04 0.43
CA GLU A 85 1.99 -0.97 -0.71
C GLU A 85 3.26 -0.94 -1.58
N PHE A 86 3.87 0.23 -1.78
CA PHE A 86 5.17 0.32 -2.44
C PHE A 86 6.28 -0.36 -1.62
N ALA A 87 6.31 -0.14 -0.29
CA ALA A 87 7.27 -0.77 0.60
C ALA A 87 7.12 -2.30 0.63
N GLU A 88 5.89 -2.81 0.56
CA GLU A 88 5.63 -4.25 0.41
C GLU A 88 6.27 -4.80 -0.86
N ILE A 89 6.13 -4.12 -2.00
CA ILE A 89 6.73 -4.59 -3.27
C ILE A 89 8.25 -4.61 -3.15
N VAL A 90 8.86 -3.58 -2.56
CA VAL A 90 10.32 -3.56 -2.32
C VAL A 90 10.76 -4.72 -1.44
N ALA A 91 10.01 -5.05 -0.39
CA ALA A 91 10.30 -6.18 0.48
C ALA A 91 10.11 -7.53 -0.25
N LYS A 92 9.02 -7.68 -1.02
CA LYS A 92 8.70 -8.88 -1.81
C LYS A 92 9.78 -9.18 -2.85
N GLU A 93 10.33 -8.18 -3.54
CA GLU A 93 11.46 -8.35 -4.48
C GLU A 93 12.73 -8.89 -3.79
N LYS A 94 12.83 -8.78 -2.47
CA LYS A 94 13.93 -9.32 -1.64
C LYS A 94 13.55 -10.62 -0.93
N GLY A 95 12.37 -11.18 -1.19
CA GLY A 95 11.86 -12.38 -0.53
C GLY A 95 11.47 -12.15 0.94
N ILE A 96 11.17 -10.90 1.34
CA ILE A 96 10.82 -10.55 2.72
C ILE A 96 9.32 -10.25 2.81
N TYR A 97 8.66 -10.87 3.80
CA TYR A 97 7.20 -10.80 3.97
C TYR A 97 6.75 -10.31 5.36
N ASN A 98 7.68 -9.87 6.23
CA ASN A 98 7.32 -9.35 7.55
C ASN A 98 6.99 -7.85 7.52
N HIS A 99 6.05 -7.43 8.37
CA HIS A 99 5.61 -6.04 8.42
C HIS A 99 6.65 -5.08 9.01
N GLU A 100 7.56 -5.56 9.87
CA GLU A 100 8.61 -4.70 10.45
C GLU A 100 9.55 -4.14 9.38
N THR A 101 9.93 -4.96 8.40
CA THR A 101 10.78 -4.53 7.28
C THR A 101 10.02 -3.57 6.37
N VAL A 102 8.75 -3.83 6.10
CA VAL A 102 7.88 -2.95 5.30
C VAL A 102 7.76 -1.58 5.98
N ASP A 103 7.46 -1.55 7.28
CA ASP A 103 7.34 -0.32 8.06
C ASP A 103 8.66 0.46 8.06
N LYS A 104 9.80 -0.25 8.17
CA LYS A 104 11.14 0.34 8.10
C LYS A 104 11.41 0.98 6.74
N ILE A 105 11.12 0.28 5.64
CA ILE A 105 11.28 0.82 4.28
C ILE A 105 10.43 2.08 4.12
N CYS A 106 9.16 2.03 4.52
CA CYS A 106 8.25 3.16 4.43
C CYS A 106 8.78 4.38 5.21
N PHE A 107 9.30 4.16 6.42
CA PHE A 107 9.94 5.18 7.24
C PHE A 107 11.19 5.78 6.56
N GLU A 108 12.09 4.94 6.04
CA GLU A 108 13.31 5.37 5.33
C GLU A 108 13.01 6.17 4.07
N LYS A 109 11.85 5.93 3.44
CA LYS A 109 11.36 6.71 2.29
C LYS A 109 10.68 8.03 2.67
N GLY A 110 10.55 8.31 3.96
CA GLY A 110 10.02 9.56 4.49
C GLY A 110 8.51 9.55 4.77
N PHE A 111 7.85 8.38 4.77
CA PHE A 111 6.40 8.26 4.98
C PHE A 111 6.04 7.71 6.38
N GLY A 112 6.94 7.83 7.35
CA GLY A 112 6.74 7.25 8.68
C GLY A 112 5.51 7.81 9.41
N LYS A 113 5.22 9.12 9.25
CA LYS A 113 4.07 9.77 9.89
C LYS A 113 2.77 9.38 9.22
N GLU A 114 2.74 9.39 7.90
CA GLU A 114 1.62 9.01 7.06
C GLU A 114 1.27 7.53 7.27
N LEU A 115 2.28 6.65 7.37
CA LEU A 115 2.08 5.25 7.72
C LEU A 115 1.47 5.11 9.12
N LEU A 116 1.97 5.85 10.12
CA LEU A 116 1.39 5.82 11.45
C LEU A 116 -0.08 6.25 11.43
N LEU A 117 -0.40 7.37 10.77
CA LEU A 117 -1.77 7.85 10.60
C LEU A 117 -2.64 6.80 9.91
N ALA A 118 -2.15 6.18 8.83
CA ALA A 118 -2.87 5.13 8.13
C ALA A 118 -3.19 3.94 9.03
N LEU A 119 -2.22 3.45 9.82
CA LEU A 119 -2.39 2.33 10.74
C LEU A 119 -3.36 2.65 11.89
N GLU A 120 -3.31 3.88 12.42
CA GLU A 120 -4.23 4.34 13.47
C GLU A 120 -5.67 4.53 12.95
N ASN A 121 -5.82 4.80 11.66
CA ASN A 121 -7.10 5.05 11.00
C ASN A 121 -7.58 3.89 10.13
N ILE A 122 -7.00 2.69 10.25
CA ILE A 122 -7.61 1.48 9.69
C ILE A 122 -9.00 1.37 10.34
N LEU A 123 -10.03 1.69 9.54
CA LEU A 123 -11.39 1.96 10.01
C LEU A 123 -11.87 0.93 11.05
N PRO A 124 -12.41 1.38 12.21
CA PRO A 124 -13.16 0.51 13.11
C PRO A 124 -14.34 -0.09 12.32
N GLY A 125 -14.33 -1.41 12.13
CA GLY A 125 -15.33 -2.14 11.32
C GLY A 125 -14.79 -2.90 10.11
N ARG A 126 -13.53 -2.65 9.67
CA ARG A 126 -12.84 -3.50 8.67
C ARG A 126 -11.89 -4.54 9.27
N VAL A 127 -11.63 -4.44 10.57
CA VAL A 127 -10.82 -5.38 11.35
C VAL A 127 -11.61 -6.66 11.70
N GLU A 128 -12.91 -6.73 11.42
CA GLU A 128 -13.74 -7.87 11.84
C GLU A 128 -13.60 -9.14 10.99
N ARG A 129 -12.85 -9.17 9.88
CA ARG A 129 -12.68 -10.42 9.11
C ARG A 129 -11.25 -10.66 8.64
N ILE A 130 -10.45 -11.11 9.61
CA ILE A 130 -9.28 -12.02 9.50
C ILE A 130 -8.02 -11.45 8.79
N PHE A 131 -6.90 -11.50 9.53
CA PHE A 131 -5.48 -11.35 9.11
C PHE A 131 -4.80 -9.97 9.15
N ILE A 132 -5.21 -9.06 10.02
CA ILE A 132 -4.22 -8.27 10.76
C ILE A 132 -4.39 -8.65 12.22
N ASP A 133 -3.39 -9.32 12.79
CA ASP A 133 -3.38 -9.61 14.21
C ASP A 133 -3.46 -8.28 14.97
N ALA A 134 -4.49 -8.12 15.81
CA ALA A 134 -4.68 -6.90 16.60
C ALA A 134 -3.46 -6.62 17.49
N GLU A 135 -2.73 -7.66 17.92
CA GLU A 135 -1.48 -7.54 18.64
C GLU A 135 -0.35 -7.03 17.73
N ASP A 136 -0.22 -7.56 16.51
CA ASP A 136 0.75 -7.06 15.52
C ASP A 136 0.50 -5.58 15.19
N LEU A 137 -0.75 -5.19 14.92
CA LEU A 137 -1.10 -3.80 14.65
C LEU A 137 -0.71 -2.87 15.82
N LYS A 138 -1.03 -3.26 17.06
CA LYS A 138 -0.64 -2.50 18.26
C LYS A 138 0.88 -2.37 18.37
N ASN A 139 1.60 -3.46 18.11
CA ASN A 139 3.07 -3.48 18.15
C ASN A 139 3.68 -2.59 17.06
N ARG A 140 3.13 -2.61 15.84
CA ARG A 140 3.53 -1.72 14.73
C ARG A 140 3.34 -0.25 15.09
N ILE A 141 2.16 0.12 15.58
CA ILE A 141 1.85 1.50 16.03
C ILE A 141 2.83 1.94 17.14
N LYS A 142 3.06 1.09 18.14
CA LYS A 142 3.98 1.39 19.24
C LYS A 142 5.41 1.67 18.72
N ARG A 143 5.96 0.79 17.88
CA ARG A 143 7.30 0.95 17.31
C ARG A 143 7.44 2.22 16.48
N LEU A 144 6.44 2.55 15.67
CA LEU A 144 6.46 3.77 14.85
C LEU A 144 6.43 5.02 15.72
N LYS A 145 5.62 5.05 16.78
CA LYS A 145 5.60 6.15 17.75
C LYS A 145 6.95 6.34 18.43
N GLU A 146 7.63 5.27 18.80
CA GLU A 146 8.97 5.34 19.41
C GLU A 146 10.02 5.91 18.46
N LYS A 147 9.96 5.56 17.16
CA LYS A 147 10.89 6.06 16.14
C LYS A 147 10.64 7.52 15.69
N LEU A 148 9.44 8.03 15.92
CA LEU A 148 9.03 9.39 15.50
C LEU A 148 9.19 10.46 16.61
N LYS A 149 9.64 10.07 17.81
CA LYS A 149 10.02 10.98 18.89
C LYS A 149 11.40 11.57 18.64
#